data_AF-A0A524J8I5-F1
#
_entry.id   AF-A0A524J8I5-F1
#
_cell.length_a   1.000
_cell.length_b   1.000
_cell.length_c   1.000
_cell.angle_alpha   90.00
_cell.angle_beta   90.00
_cell.angle_gamma   90.00
#
_symmetry.space_group_name_H-M   'P 1'
#
loop_
_entity.id
_entity.type
_entity.pdbx_description
1 polymer ?
#
loop_
_entity_poly.entity_id
_entity_poly.type
_entity_poly.pdbx_seq_one_letter_code
_entity_poly.pdbx_strand_id
1 'polypeptide(L)'
;METGADPVVSAAKDVSRLWWLWLVFGAVWTLIAVTILQFDQASVTTVGILIGLMFFFAGLQSMVGAAVAERHGWVYGLFGVLFVIAGVVALISPENTFAALADIMGFLFLIVAISW
;
A
#
# COMPACT_ATOMS: atom_id res chain seq x y z
N MET A 1 7.77 43.44 21.29
CA MET A 1 8.49 42.20 21.64
C MET A 1 7.58 41.04 21.27
N GLU A 2 7.51 40.72 19.98
CA GLU A 2 6.77 39.56 19.47
C GLU A 2 7.75 38.76 18.65
N THR A 3 8.14 37.61 19.18
CA THR A 3 9.04 36.66 18.54
C THR A 3 8.30 35.96 17.41
N GLY A 4 8.52 36.41 16.17
CA GLY A 4 8.19 35.64 14.97
C GLY A 4 9.07 34.39 14.94
N ALA A 5 8.61 33.30 15.54
CA ALA A 5 9.21 32.00 15.34
C ALA A 5 8.94 31.60 13.89
N ASP A 6 9.99 31.58 13.06
CA ASP A 6 9.86 31.21 11.66
C ASP A 6 9.20 29.83 11.54
N PRO A 7 8.06 29.69 10.83
CA PRO A 7 7.31 28.43 10.74
C PRO A 7 8.14 27.26 10.16
N VAL A 8 9.24 27.60 9.48
CA VAL A 8 10.21 26.64 8.92
C VAL A 8 11.00 25.92 10.02
N VAL A 9 11.34 26.60 11.12
CA VAL A 9 12.14 26.05 12.21
C VAL A 9 11.33 25.08 13.07
N SER A 10 10.03 25.32 13.27
CA SER A 10 9.14 24.37 13.94
C SER A 10 8.88 23.12 13.10
N ALA A 11 8.63 23.28 11.79
CA ALA A 11 8.44 22.16 10.88
C ALA A 11 9.69 21.26 10.78
N ALA A 12 10.89 21.85 10.75
CA ALA A 12 12.14 21.09 10.75
C ALA A 12 12.34 20.26 12.03
N LYS A 13 11.94 20.79 13.20
CA LYS A 13 11.98 20.03 14.46
C LYS A 13 11.00 18.86 14.47
N ASP A 14 9.82 19.04 13.90
CA ASP A 14 8.82 17.95 13.77
C ASP A 14 9.31 16.87 12.80
N VAL A 15 9.84 17.25 11.63
CA VAL A 15 10.44 16.32 10.67
C VAL A 15 11.64 15.58 11.26
N SER A 16 12.49 16.27 12.03
CA SER A 16 13.64 15.64 12.72
C SER A 16 13.19 14.62 13.78
N ARG A 17 12.04 14.85 14.42
CA ARG A 17 11.44 13.88 15.36
C ARG A 17 10.80 12.69 14.64
N LEU A 18 10.31 12.91 13.42
CA LEU A 18 9.75 11.88 12.53
C LEU A 18 10.84 11.07 11.78
N TRP A 19 12.11 11.47 11.85
CA TRP A 19 13.22 10.75 11.20
C TRP A 19 13.33 9.28 11.61
N TRP A 20 13.03 8.97 12.87
CA TRP A 20 13.00 7.59 13.38
C TRP A 20 11.94 6.72 12.67
N LEU A 21 10.80 7.29 12.27
CA LEU A 21 9.74 6.53 11.59
C LEU A 21 10.21 6.03 10.24
N TRP A 22 11.04 6.82 9.54
CA TRP A 22 11.66 6.39 8.30
C TRP A 22 12.57 5.17 8.49
N LEU A 23 13.35 5.15 9.58
CA LEU A 23 14.18 3.99 9.92
C LEU A 23 13.35 2.77 10.31
N VAL A 24 12.30 2.94 11.12
CA VAL A 24 11.40 1.85 11.49
C VAL A 24 10.72 1.29 10.26
N PHE A 25 10.24 2.15 9.36
CA PHE A 25 9.60 1.73 8.12
C PHE A 25 10.58 0.93 7.25
N GLY A 26 11.81 1.40 7.08
CA GLY A 26 12.86 0.67 6.36
C GLY A 26 13.21 -0.67 7.02
N ALA A 27 13.28 -0.73 8.35
CA ALA A 27 13.54 -1.97 9.09
C ALA A 27 12.40 -2.97 8.92
N VAL A 28 11.15 -2.53 9.05
CA VAL A 28 9.95 -3.34 8.80
C VAL A 28 9.95 -3.87 7.36
N TRP A 29 10.29 -3.03 6.38
CA TRP A 29 10.35 -3.44 4.97
C TRP A 29 11.44 -4.48 4.71
N THR A 30 12.57 -4.36 5.39
CA THR A 30 13.65 -5.34 5.30
C THR A 30 13.24 -6.69 5.89
N LEU A 31 12.58 -6.69 7.06
CA LEU A 31 12.06 -7.91 7.66
C LEU A 31 11.03 -8.59 6.75
N ILE A 32 10.14 -7.81 6.13
CA ILE A 32 9.18 -8.32 5.14
C ILE A 32 9.89 -8.98 3.96
N ALA A 33 10.91 -8.34 3.39
CA ALA A 33 11.67 -8.90 2.27
C ALA A 33 12.36 -10.24 2.65
N VAL A 34 12.95 -10.31 3.84
CA VAL A 34 13.54 -11.56 4.36
C VAL A 34 12.49 -12.66 4.53
N THR A 35 11.32 -12.34 5.10
CA THR A 35 10.22 -13.29 5.26
C THR A 35 9.75 -13.85 3.92
N ILE A 36 9.65 -13.00 2.88
CA ILE A 36 9.24 -13.41 1.54
C ILE A 36 10.25 -14.38 0.90
N LEU A 37 11.54 -14.23 1.19
CA LEU A 37 12.61 -15.04 0.59
C LEU A 37 12.80 -16.42 1.23
N GLN A 38 12.35 -16.65 2.47
CA GLN A 38 12.78 -17.82 3.25
C GLN A 38 11.83 -19.02 3.30
N PHE A 39 10.55 -18.88 2.93
CA PHE A 39 9.58 -19.99 3.07
C PHE A 39 8.54 -19.99 1.96
N ASP A 40 8.48 -21.03 1.14
CA ASP A 40 7.55 -21.12 -0.01
C ASP A 40 6.08 -20.87 0.40
N GLN A 41 5.56 -21.63 1.36
CA GLN A 41 4.19 -21.47 1.85
C GLN A 41 3.96 -20.23 2.72
N ALA A 42 4.87 -19.91 3.66
CA ALA A 42 4.67 -18.75 4.52
C ALA A 42 4.87 -17.41 3.76
N SER A 43 5.65 -17.41 2.68
CA SER A 43 5.85 -16.26 1.79
C SER A 43 4.57 -15.96 1.01
N VAL A 44 3.93 -16.97 0.42
CA VAL A 44 2.65 -16.81 -0.30
C VAL A 44 1.61 -16.11 0.58
N THR A 45 1.45 -16.58 1.82
CA THR A 45 0.51 -16.00 2.77
C THR A 45 0.91 -14.60 3.21
N THR A 46 2.21 -14.36 3.45
CA THR A 46 2.72 -13.03 3.84
C THR A 46 2.48 -12.00 2.74
N VAL A 47 2.80 -12.34 1.49
CA VAL A 47 2.59 -11.46 0.34
C VAL A 47 1.09 -11.19 0.12
N GLY A 48 0.24 -12.22 0.19
CA GLY A 48 -1.20 -12.07 0.09
C GLY A 48 -1.78 -11.12 1.14
N ILE A 49 -1.35 -11.25 2.40
CA ILE A 49 -1.76 -10.36 3.50
C ILE A 49 -1.29 -8.93 3.24
N LEU A 50 -0.03 -8.74 2.84
CA LEU A 50 0.52 -7.40 2.55
C LEU A 50 -0.27 -6.71 1.44
N ILE A 51 -0.58 -7.44 0.37
CA ILE A 51 -1.36 -6.93 -0.75
C ILE A 51 -2.77 -6.57 -0.26
N GLY A 52 -3.46 -7.45 0.46
CA GLY A 52 -4.79 -7.15 1.01
C GLY A 52 -4.79 -5.91 1.88
N LEU A 53 -3.76 -5.74 2.71
CA LEU A 53 -3.58 -4.56 3.56
C LEU A 53 -3.32 -3.29 2.73
N MET A 54 -2.48 -3.36 1.70
CA MET A 54 -2.23 -2.25 0.78
C MET A 54 -3.51 -1.84 0.04
N PHE A 55 -4.29 -2.80 -0.45
CA PHE A 55 -5.58 -2.54 -1.09
C PHE A 55 -6.57 -1.89 -0.12
N PHE A 56 -6.63 -2.38 1.13
CA PHE A 56 -7.51 -1.81 2.15
C PHE A 56 -7.16 -0.35 2.48
N PHE A 57 -5.87 -0.06 2.74
CA PHE A 57 -5.43 1.31 3.00
C PHE A 57 -5.61 2.22 1.78
N ALA A 58 -5.32 1.74 0.57
CA ALA A 58 -5.56 2.49 -0.67
C ALA A 58 -7.04 2.83 -0.85
N GLY A 59 -7.94 1.91 -0.48
CA GLY A 59 -9.38 2.15 -0.51
C GLY A 59 -9.82 3.22 0.49
N LEU A 60 -9.33 3.13 1.74
CA LEU A 60 -9.59 4.15 2.77
C LEU A 60 -9.06 5.52 2.33
N GLN A 61 -7.83 5.58 1.81
CA GLN A 61 -7.24 6.82 1.29
C GLN A 61 -8.05 7.39 0.12
N SER A 62 -8.53 6.53 -0.77
CA SER A 62 -9.38 6.95 -1.89
C SER A 62 -10.73 7.50 -1.41
N MET A 63 -11.31 6.96 -0.33
CA MET A 63 -12.52 7.53 0.28
C MET A 63 -12.27 8.90 0.90
N VAL A 64 -11.12 9.11 1.55
CA VAL A 64 -10.71 10.44 2.03
C VAL A 64 -10.51 11.40 0.85
N GLY A 65 -9.87 10.94 -0.23
CA GLY A 65 -9.73 11.70 -1.47
C GLY A 65 -11.08 12.09 -2.11
N ALA A 66 -12.07 11.20 -2.04
CA ALA A 66 -13.43 11.47 -2.52
C ALA A 66 -14.12 12.61 -1.75
N ALA A 67 -13.83 12.77 -0.46
CA ALA A 67 -14.38 13.85 0.37
C ALA A 67 -13.74 15.21 0.08
N VAL A 68 -12.51 15.24 -0.43
CA VAL A 68 -11.76 16.48 -0.74
C VAL A 68 -11.92 16.89 -2.21
N ALA A 69 -12.22 15.96 -3.11
CA ALA A 69 -12.31 16.22 -4.54
C ALA A 69 -13.62 16.95 -4.95
N GLU A 70 -13.52 18.23 -5.32
CA GLU A 70 -14.65 19.04 -5.80
C GLU A 70 -15.20 18.61 -7.17
N ARG A 71 -14.38 17.93 -8.00
CA ARG A 71 -14.76 17.42 -9.33
C ARG A 71 -14.24 15.99 -9.51
N HIS A 72 -15.10 15.07 -9.96
CA HIS A 72 -14.85 13.60 -10.05
C HIS A 72 -14.72 12.82 -8.73
N GLY A 73 -15.24 13.34 -7.61
CA GLY A 73 -15.28 12.62 -6.32
C GLY A 73 -15.96 11.23 -6.39
N TRP A 74 -16.90 11.03 -7.32
CA TRP A 74 -17.55 9.73 -7.54
C TRP A 74 -16.57 8.63 -8.00
N VAL A 75 -15.54 8.98 -8.78
CA VAL A 75 -14.51 8.02 -9.22
C VAL A 75 -13.69 7.55 -8.03
N TYR A 76 -13.27 8.49 -7.17
CA TYR A 76 -12.56 8.18 -5.93
C TYR A 76 -13.42 7.37 -4.96
N GLY A 77 -14.72 7.66 -4.88
CA GLY A 77 -15.67 6.86 -4.08
C GLY A 77 -15.81 5.44 -4.61
N LEU A 78 -15.99 5.25 -5.92
CA LEU A 78 -16.09 3.94 -6.56
C LEU A 78 -14.82 3.12 -6.35
N PHE A 79 -13.66 3.70 -6.63
CA PHE A 79 -12.37 3.04 -6.40
C PHE A 79 -12.15 2.76 -4.91
N GLY A 80 -12.51 3.68 -4.02
CA GLY A 80 -12.42 3.47 -2.58
C GLY A 80 -13.20 2.23 -2.13
N VAL A 81 -14.47 2.11 -2.52
CA VAL A 81 -15.30 0.94 -2.21
C VAL A 81 -14.70 -0.33 -2.83
N LEU A 82 -14.29 -0.28 -4.09
CA LEU A 82 -13.73 -1.44 -4.79
C LEU A 82 -12.44 -1.94 -4.15
N PHE A 83 -11.54 -1.02 -3.79
CA PHE A 83 -10.28 -1.32 -3.11
C PHE A 83 -10.48 -1.84 -1.67
N VAL A 84 -11.45 -1.30 -0.93
CA VAL A 84 -11.81 -1.82 0.40
C VAL A 84 -12.34 -3.24 0.30
N ILE A 85 -13.28 -3.51 -0.61
CA ILE A 85 -13.84 -4.86 -0.82
C ILE A 85 -12.72 -5.82 -1.26
N ALA A 86 -11.91 -5.41 -2.22
CA ALA A 86 -10.77 -6.21 -2.69
C ALA A 86 -9.79 -6.50 -1.54
N GLY A 87 -9.47 -5.50 -0.70
CA GLY A 87 -8.62 -5.66 0.47
C GLY A 87 -9.20 -6.64 1.50
N VAL A 88 -10.50 -6.52 1.82
CA VAL A 88 -11.17 -7.44 2.74
C VAL A 88 -11.18 -8.86 2.20
N VAL A 89 -11.55 -9.06 0.94
CA VAL A 89 -11.53 -10.38 0.29
C VAL A 89 -10.11 -10.96 0.27
N ALA A 90 -9.11 -10.13 0.02
CA ALA A 90 -7.72 -10.54 0.01
C ALA A 90 -7.19 -10.94 1.40
N LEU A 91 -7.68 -10.31 2.46
CA LEU A 91 -7.33 -10.69 3.82
C LEU A 91 -8.04 -11.97 4.30
N ILE A 92 -9.21 -12.31 3.73
CA ILE A 92 -9.92 -13.57 4.04
C ILE A 92 -9.18 -14.77 3.44
N SER A 93 -8.70 -14.65 2.21
CA SER A 93 -8.02 -15.74 1.48
C SER A 93 -6.72 -15.25 0.84
N PRO A 94 -5.67 -14.93 1.63
CA PRO A 94 -4.45 -14.32 1.13
C PRO A 94 -3.70 -15.19 0.13
N GLU A 95 -3.72 -16.52 0.30
CA GLU A 95 -3.11 -17.46 -0.64
C GLU A 95 -3.76 -17.37 -2.03
N ASN A 96 -5.08 -17.27 -2.08
CA ASN A 96 -5.82 -17.18 -3.34
C ASN A 96 -5.62 -15.82 -4.02
N THR A 97 -5.40 -14.74 -3.26
CA THR A 97 -5.05 -13.42 -3.81
C THR A 97 -3.67 -13.43 -4.44
N PHE A 98 -2.68 -14.02 -3.77
CA PHE A 98 -1.35 -14.18 -4.35
C PHE A 98 -1.42 -15.01 -5.63
N ALA A 99 -2.13 -16.15 -5.60
CA ALA A 99 -2.31 -17.00 -6.76
C ALA A 99 -2.98 -16.26 -7.93
N ALA A 100 -4.06 -15.51 -7.67
CA ALA A 100 -4.75 -14.74 -8.70
C ALA A 100 -3.84 -13.67 -9.33
N LEU A 101 -3.01 -12.99 -8.53
CA LEU A 101 -2.04 -12.02 -9.05
C LEU A 101 -0.91 -12.69 -9.83
N ALA A 102 -0.42 -13.84 -9.36
CA ALA A 102 0.55 -14.65 -10.09
C ALA A 102 -0.02 -15.11 -11.45
N ASP A 103 -1.29 -15.46 -11.51
CA ASP A 103 -1.99 -15.86 -12.74
C ASP A 103 -2.09 -14.70 -13.73
N ILE A 104 -2.48 -13.51 -13.25
CA ILE A 104 -2.49 -12.28 -14.06
C ILE A 104 -1.09 -11.95 -14.58
N MET A 105 -0.06 -12.05 -13.72
CA MET A 105 1.33 -11.82 -14.11
C MET A 105 1.82 -12.83 -15.15
N GLY A 106 1.47 -14.11 -14.99
CA GLY A 106 1.80 -15.17 -15.94
C GLY A 106 1.15 -14.91 -17.31
N PHE A 107 -0.13 -14.51 -17.32
CA PHE A 107 -0.81 -14.14 -18.55
C PHE A 107 -0.20 -12.89 -19.22
N LEU A 108 0.13 -11.86 -18.42
CA LEU A 108 0.84 -10.67 -18.92
C LEU A 108 2.18 -11.03 -19.57
N PHE A 109 2.98 -11.89 -18.93
CA PHE A 109 4.25 -12.33 -19.50
C PHE A 109 4.08 -13.18 -20.75
N LEU A 110 3.02 -13.99 -20.84
CA LEU A 110 2.71 -14.74 -22.05
C LEU A 110 2.41 -13.79 -23.23
N ILE A 111 1.63 -12.73 -23.01
CA ILE A 111 1.37 -11.73 -24.05
C ILE A 111 2.66 -11.04 -24.48
N VAL A 112 3.48 -10.61 -23.51
CA VAL A 112 4.76 -9.94 -23.78
C VAL A 112 5.73 -10.86 -24.53
N ALA A 113 5.76 -12.15 -24.21
CA ALA A 113 6.63 -13.12 -24.88
C ALA A 113 6.20 -13.38 -26.34
N ILE A 114 4.91 -13.27 -26.65
CA ILE A 114 4.40 -13.44 -28.02
C ILE A 114 4.62 -12.16 -28.86
N SER A 115 4.64 -10.99 -28.23
CA SER A 115 4.77 -9.70 -28.92
C SER A 115 6.22 -9.25 -29.19
N TRP A 116 7.21 -10.01 -28.71
CA TRP A 116 8.64 -9.76 -28.90
C TRP A 116 9.21 -10.67 -30.00
#